data_AF-A0A5J4WZH5-F1
#
_entry.id   AF-A0A5J4WZH5-F1
#
_cell.length_a   1.000
_cell.length_b   1.000
_cell.length_c   1.000
_cell.angle_alpha   90.00
_cell.angle_beta   90.00
_cell.angle_gamma   90.00
#
_symmetry.space_group_name_H-M   'P 1'
#
loop_
_entity.id
_entity.type
_entity.pdbx_description
1 polymer ?
#
loop_
_entity_poly.entity_id
_entity_poly.type
_entity_poly.pdbx_seq_one_letter_code
_entity_poly.pdbx_strand_id
1 'polypeptide(L)'
;MLQFFTPKRSERILSVAEKVQAMDDLKKKCLLDLELSLRESAKSLCFGDGNCNARIVFIGESPGRDEDTSGTCFVGPSGKLLNIFLVKIQLQRSAILPSLSDFYHSSLS
;
A
#
# COMPACT_ATOMS: atom_id res chain seq x y z
N MET A 1 -24.51 -2.27 -31.15
CA MET A 1 -25.01 -2.21 -29.76
C MET A 1 -23.81 -2.30 -28.83
N LEU A 2 -23.27 -1.16 -28.39
CA LEU A 2 -22.12 -1.13 -27.47
C LEU A 2 -22.66 -1.43 -26.06
N GLN A 3 -22.42 -2.63 -25.54
CA GLN A 3 -22.73 -2.95 -24.16
C GLN A 3 -21.67 -2.33 -23.27
N PHE A 4 -22.00 -1.21 -22.64
CA PHE A 4 -21.24 -0.71 -21.50
C PHE A 4 -21.40 -1.72 -20.37
N PHE A 5 -20.32 -2.42 -20.04
CA PHE A 5 -20.26 -3.28 -18.86
C PHE A 5 -20.17 -2.38 -17.62
N THR A 6 -21.32 -1.93 -17.10
CA THR A 6 -21.37 -1.26 -15.81
C THR A 6 -21.10 -2.30 -14.73
N PRO A 7 -20.08 -2.13 -13.86
CA PRO A 7 -19.89 -3.05 -12.74
C PRO A 7 -21.15 -3.03 -11.88
N LYS A 8 -21.72 -4.21 -11.59
CA LYS A 8 -22.78 -4.39 -10.60
C LYS A 8 -22.20 -4.13 -9.21
N ARG A 9 -22.04 -2.85 -8.86
CA ARG A 9 -21.52 -2.39 -7.57
C ARG A 9 -22.60 -2.54 -6.50
N SER A 10 -22.87 -3.77 -6.05
CA SER A 10 -23.55 -3.97 -4.77
C SER A 10 -22.50 -3.72 -3.66
N GLU A 11 -22.31 -2.48 -3.23
CA GLU A 11 -21.27 -2.19 -2.24
C GLU A 11 -21.86 -1.55 -0.99
N ARG A 12 -21.93 -2.36 0.06
CA ARG A 12 -21.94 -1.91 1.43
C ARG A 12 -20.69 -1.05 1.63
N ILE A 13 -20.86 0.27 1.71
CA ILE A 13 -19.74 1.18 1.99
C ILE A 13 -19.34 0.95 3.43
N LEU A 14 -18.16 0.36 3.64
CA LEU A 14 -17.59 0.20 4.97
C LEU A 14 -17.41 1.58 5.63
N SER A 15 -17.79 1.67 6.90
CA SER A 15 -17.43 2.80 7.75
C SER A 15 -15.91 2.90 7.88
N VAL A 16 -15.41 4.07 8.30
CA VAL A 16 -13.95 4.26 8.49
C VAL A 16 -13.40 3.25 9.50
N ALA A 17 -14.13 2.97 10.58
CA ALA A 17 -13.72 1.99 11.58
C ALA A 17 -13.63 0.57 10.99
N GLU A 18 -14.62 0.15 10.20
CA GLU A 18 -14.59 -1.15 9.53
C GLU A 18 -13.43 -1.25 8.52
N LYS A 19 -13.10 -0.17 7.81
CA LYS A 19 -11.96 -0.13 6.87
C LYS A 19 -10.63 -0.27 7.59
N VAL A 20 -10.45 0.42 8.73
CA VAL A 20 -9.23 0.30 9.55
C VAL A 20 -9.09 -1.15 10.02
N GLN A 21 -10.17 -1.72 10.56
CA GLN A 21 -10.14 -3.12 11.03
C GLN A 21 -9.81 -4.09 9.90
N ALA A 22 -10.43 -3.92 8.72
CA ALA A 22 -10.15 -4.75 7.56
C ALA A 22 -8.68 -4.64 7.11
N MET A 23 -8.09 -3.44 7.16
CA MET A 23 -6.68 -3.21 6.84
C MET A 23 -5.76 -3.94 7.81
N ASP A 24 -6.05 -3.86 9.11
CA ASP A 24 -5.28 -4.57 10.15
C ASP A 24 -5.41 -6.09 10.02
N ASP A 25 -6.60 -6.59 9.70
CA ASP A 25 -6.83 -8.02 9.51
C ASP A 25 -6.10 -8.55 8.28
N LEU A 26 -6.07 -7.79 7.18
CA LEU A 26 -5.28 -8.14 5.99
C LEU A 26 -3.79 -8.12 6.28
N LYS A 27 -3.29 -7.10 6.99
CA LYS A 27 -1.90 -7.02 7.41
C LYS A 27 -1.49 -8.24 8.24
N LYS A 28 -2.34 -8.65 9.21
CA LYS A 28 -2.11 -9.86 10.01
C LYS A 28 -2.08 -11.11 9.17
N LYS A 29 -2.97 -11.25 8.18
CA LYS A 29 -2.95 -12.39 7.26
C LYS A 29 -1.63 -12.47 6.49
N CYS A 30 -1.16 -11.36 5.92
CA CYS A 30 0.14 -11.32 5.24
C CYS A 30 1.33 -11.64 6.15
N LEU A 31 1.23 -11.31 7.45
CA LEU A 31 2.25 -11.65 8.45
C LEU A 31 2.18 -13.12 8.91
N LEU A 32 1.03 -13.78 8.78
CA LEU A 32 0.84 -15.17 9.21
C LEU A 32 1.02 -16.15 8.05
N ASP A 33 0.84 -15.68 6.82
CA ASP A 33 0.99 -16.48 5.62
C ASP A 33 2.45 -16.95 5.45
N LEU A 34 2.63 -18.27 5.52
CA LEU A 34 3.92 -18.95 5.38
C LEU A 34 4.21 -19.31 3.93
N GLU A 35 3.23 -19.20 3.02
CA GLU A 35 3.40 -19.52 1.59
C GLU A 35 4.04 -18.36 0.80
N LEU A 36 4.23 -17.20 1.42
CA LEU A 36 4.87 -16.04 0.83
C LEU A 36 6.40 -16.20 0.85
N SER A 37 6.96 -16.70 -0.25
CA SER A 37 8.40 -16.96 -0.39
C SER A 37 9.30 -15.75 -0.14
N LEU A 38 8.87 -14.53 -0.52
CA LEU A 38 9.63 -13.29 -0.29
C LEU A 38 9.74 -12.90 1.19
N ARG A 39 8.88 -13.46 2.05
CA ARG A 39 8.90 -13.20 3.49
C ARG A 39 10.17 -13.70 4.16
N GLU A 40 10.72 -14.82 3.70
CA GLU A 40 11.91 -15.43 4.31
C GLU A 40 13.15 -14.54 4.18
N SER A 41 13.23 -13.79 3.08
CA SER A 41 14.33 -12.87 2.79
C SER A 41 14.12 -11.44 3.29
N ALA A 42 12.87 -11.04 3.50
CA ALA A 42 12.51 -9.68 3.86
C ALA A 42 12.61 -9.41 5.36
N LYS A 43 13.03 -8.20 5.73
CA LYS A 43 13.12 -7.78 7.14
C LYS A 43 11.79 -7.30 7.70
N SER A 44 10.96 -6.66 6.88
CA SER A 44 9.67 -6.15 7.35
C SER A 44 8.62 -6.13 6.24
N LEU A 45 7.37 -6.35 6.65
CA LEU A 45 6.21 -6.22 5.76
C LEU A 45 5.91 -4.75 5.48
N CYS A 46 5.98 -4.35 4.21
CA CYS A 46 5.62 -3.03 3.71
C CYS A 46 4.20 -3.05 3.12
N PHE A 47 3.18 -3.06 3.97
CA PHE A 47 1.78 -3.24 3.54
C PHE A 47 1.13 -1.97 2.95
N GLY A 48 1.52 -0.80 3.47
CA GLY A 48 0.92 0.49 3.17
C GLY A 48 0.68 1.29 4.44
N ASP A 49 1.16 2.54 4.45
CA ASP A 49 1.09 3.45 5.59
C ASP A 49 0.19 4.65 5.27
N GLY A 50 -1.01 4.74 5.85
CA GLY A 50 -1.79 5.96 5.65
C GLY A 50 -3.27 5.87 5.95
N ASN A 51 -3.99 6.83 5.39
CA ASN A 51 -5.41 7.00 5.63
C ASN A 51 -6.21 6.01 4.76
N CYS A 52 -6.87 5.03 5.37
CA CYS A 52 -7.75 4.09 4.68
C CYS A 52 -8.98 4.75 4.03
N ASN A 53 -9.23 6.03 4.33
CA ASN A 53 -10.26 6.86 3.71
C ASN A 53 -9.68 7.89 2.73
N ALA A 54 -8.40 7.76 2.37
CA ALA A 54 -7.80 8.56 1.31
C ALA A 54 -8.57 8.37 0.00
N ARG A 55 -8.70 9.46 -0.77
CA ARG A 55 -9.36 9.43 -2.09
C ARG A 55 -8.44 8.93 -3.19
N ILE A 56 -7.14 8.93 -2.93
CA ILE A 56 -6.08 8.59 -3.88
C ILE A 56 -5.21 7.51 -3.25
N VAL A 57 -4.99 6.42 -3.99
CA VAL A 57 -4.05 5.36 -3.62
C VAL A 57 -2.85 5.46 -4.55
N PHE A 58 -1.64 5.50 -4.00
CA PHE A 58 -0.40 5.40 -4.76
C PHE A 58 0.12 3.98 -4.63
N ILE A 59 0.25 3.27 -5.76
CA ILE A 59 0.73 1.88 -5.80
C ILE A 59 2.09 1.89 -6.51
N GLY A 60 3.15 1.53 -5.78
CA GLY A 60 4.47 1.24 -6.35
C GLY A 60 4.63 -0.25 -6.65
N GLU A 61 5.78 -0.67 -7.20
CA GLU A 61 6.04 -2.09 -7.47
C GLU A 61 6.40 -2.85 -6.18
N SER A 62 7.69 -2.95 -5.88
CA SER A 62 8.19 -3.72 -4.73
C SER A 62 8.91 -2.81 -3.73
N PRO A 63 9.01 -3.22 -2.45
CA PRO A 63 9.75 -2.46 -1.46
C PRO A 63 11.23 -2.46 -1.82
N GLY A 64 11.91 -1.34 -1.62
CA GLY A 64 13.37 -1.26 -1.66
C GLY A 64 13.98 -1.62 -0.32
N ARG A 65 15.31 -1.47 -0.21
CA ARG A 65 16.07 -1.75 1.01
C ARG A 65 15.67 -0.86 2.20
N ASP A 66 15.38 0.41 1.95
CA ASP A 66 14.99 1.38 2.98
C ASP A 66 13.55 1.09 3.46
N GLU A 67 12.65 0.77 2.52
CA GLU A 67 11.30 0.32 2.83
C GLU A 67 11.33 -0.98 3.65
N ASP A 68 12.06 -2.00 3.19
CA ASP A 68 12.19 -3.28 3.89
C ASP A 68 12.76 -3.15 5.31
N THR A 69 13.67 -2.20 5.52
CA THR A 69 14.24 -1.96 6.86
C THR A 69 13.28 -1.19 7.77
N SER A 70 12.43 -0.31 7.22
CA SER A 70 11.53 0.55 7.99
C SER A 70 10.09 0.05 8.09
N GLY A 71 9.69 -0.90 7.24
CA GLY A 71 8.31 -1.35 7.09
C GLY A 71 7.35 -0.28 6.55
N THR A 72 7.86 0.81 5.98
CA THR A 72 7.07 1.97 5.54
C THR A 72 7.25 2.19 4.03
N CYS A 73 6.17 2.47 3.31
CA CYS A 73 6.25 2.62 1.85
C CYS A 73 6.85 3.98 1.46
N PHE A 74 7.59 4.03 0.35
CA PHE A 74 8.11 5.27 -0.23
C PHE A 74 8.95 6.09 0.77
N VAL A 75 9.93 5.46 1.41
CA VAL A 75 10.92 6.14 2.29
C VAL A 75 12.29 6.30 1.64
N GLY A 76 12.58 5.52 0.60
CA GLY A 76 13.81 5.59 -0.17
C GLY A 76 13.87 6.83 -1.10
N PRO A 77 14.88 6.90 -2.00
CA PRO A 77 15.08 8.03 -2.90
C PRO A 77 13.85 8.38 -3.75
N SER A 78 13.19 7.37 -4.33
CA SER A 78 11.96 7.56 -5.11
C SER A 78 10.80 8.09 -4.27
N GLY A 79 10.71 7.66 -3.00
CA GLY A 79 9.71 8.15 -2.06
C GLY A 79 9.93 9.60 -1.63
N LYS A 80 11.19 10.03 -1.51
CA LYS A 80 11.54 11.44 -1.30
C LYS A 80 11.12 12.30 -2.50
N LEU A 81 11.31 11.81 -3.72
CA LEU A 81 10.83 12.49 -4.93
C LEU A 81 9.30 12.58 -4.97
N LEU A 82 8.59 11.50 -4.62
CA LEU A 82 7.13 11.52 -4.48
C LEU A 82 6.69 12.61 -3.50
N ASN A 83 7.32 12.69 -2.33
CA ASN A 83 6.99 13.72 -1.33
C ASN A 83 7.21 15.15 -1.87
N ILE A 84 8.29 15.38 -2.64
CA ILE A 84 8.54 16.67 -3.28
C ILE A 84 7.41 17.01 -4.27
N PHE A 85 6.96 16.05 -5.09
CA PHE A 85 5.88 16.28 -6.03
C PHE A 85 4.54 16.53 -5.34
N LEU A 86 4.22 15.77 -4.28
CA LEU A 86 3.03 15.98 -3.46
C LEU A 86 2.97 17.41 -2.92
N VAL A 87 4.08 17.91 -2.37
CA VAL A 87 4.19 19.30 -1.89
C VAL A 87 3.99 20.30 -3.03
N LYS A 88 4.60 20.06 -4.21
CA LYS A 88 4.44 20.95 -5.38
C LYS A 88 3.00 21.05 -5.86
N ILE A 89 2.23 19.98 -5.79
CA ILE A 89 0.80 19.97 -6.14
C ILE A 89 -0.11 20.32 -4.96
N GLN A 90 0.46 20.78 -3.84
CA GLN A 90 -0.26 21.15 -2.62
C GLN A 90 -1.11 20.01 -2.03
N LEU A 91 -0.68 18.76 -2.23
CA LEU A 91 -1.33 17.57 -1.68
C LEU A 91 -0.54 17.08 -0.44
N GLN A 92 -1.24 16.91 0.68
CA GLN A 92 -0.65 16.37 1.90
C GLN A 92 -0.47 14.85 1.78
N ARG A 93 0.61 14.30 2.34
CA ARG A 93 0.84 12.83 2.34
C ARG A 93 -0.28 12.07 3.08
N SER A 94 -0.94 12.69 4.05
CA SER A 94 -2.11 12.11 4.75
C SER A 94 -3.38 12.03 3.88
N ALA A 95 -3.42 12.73 2.75
CA ALA A 95 -4.54 12.68 1.80
C ALA A 95 -4.44 11.50 0.82
N ILE A 96 -3.34 10.74 0.88
CA ILE A 96 -3.07 9.59 0.03
C ILE A 96 -2.93 8.32 0.87
N LEU A 97 -3.19 7.17 0.26
CA LEU A 97 -2.82 5.87 0.79
C LEU A 97 -1.67 5.31 -0.06
N PRO A 98 -0.41 5.40 0.40
CA PRO A 98 0.70 4.69 -0.24
C PRO A 98 0.58 3.19 0.03
N SER A 99 0.83 2.40 -1.01
CA SER A 99 0.93 0.95 -0.96
C SER A 99 1.86 0.47 -2.09
N LEU A 100 2.22 -0.79 -2.06
CA LEU A 100 3.11 -1.44 -3.02
C LEU A 100 2.40 -2.67 -3.57
N SER A 101 2.66 -3.06 -4.82
CA SER A 101 2.07 -4.27 -5.39
C SER A 101 2.63 -5.52 -4.70
N ASP A 102 3.90 -5.48 -4.32
CA ASP A 102 4.52 -6.47 -3.45
C ASP A 102 4.79 -5.88 -2.08
N PHE A 103 4.53 -6.66 -1.03
CA PHE A 103 4.72 -6.19 0.34
C PHE A 103 6.05 -6.59 0.97
N TYR A 104 6.86 -7.40 0.28
CA TYR A 104 8.16 -7.89 0.75
C TYR A 104 9.25 -7.61 -0.27
N HIS A 105 10.44 -7.24 0.21
CA HIS A 105 11.59 -7.00 -0.65
C HIS A 105 12.25 -8.32 -1.05
N SER A 106 12.60 -8.45 -2.33
CA SER A 106 13.42 -9.55 -2.81
C SER A 106 14.89 -9.20 -2.62
N SER A 107 15.60 -9.92 -1.75
CA SER A 107 17.05 -9.72 -1.57
C SER A 107 17.91 -10.29 -2.72
N LEU A 108 17.26 -10.83 -3.75
CA LEU A 108 17.89 -11.45 -4.92
C LEU A 108 18.17 -10.45 -6.07
N SER A 109 17.78 -9.18 -5.93
CA SER A 109 17.95 -8.11 -6.94
C SER A 109 18.98 -7.07 -6.58
#